data_AF-A0A8K0G9B6-F1
#
_entry.id   AF-A0A8K0G9B6-F1
#
_cell.length_a   1.000
_cell.length_b   1.000
_cell.length_c   1.000
_cell.angle_alpha   90.00
_cell.angle_beta   90.00
_cell.angle_gamma   90.00
#
_symmetry.space_group_name_H-M   'P 1'
#
loop_
_entity.id
_entity.type
_entity.pdbx_description
1 polymer ?
#
loop_
_entity_poly.entity_id
_entity_poly.type
_entity_poly.pdbx_seq_one_letter_code
_entity_poly.pdbx_strand_id
1 'polypeptide(L)'
;MVHLATNHAGWFNYSLCDLKDPSQPETEQCFQTLLFEDGSKEQKIDPTVKDFQNRILLPNELRCKRCVLRWTYRTGNNWGHCEDGSTGMGCGPQETFKNCADISII
;
A
#
# COMPACT_ATOMS: atom_id res chain seq x y z
N MET A 1 3.29 1.25 11.56
CA MET A 1 3.81 2.63 11.49
C MET A 1 4.61 2.74 10.21
N VAL A 2 4.47 3.85 9.50
CA VAL A 2 5.30 4.17 8.33
C VAL A 2 6.00 5.49 8.62
N HIS A 3 7.30 5.55 8.39
CA HIS A 3 8.10 6.77 8.44
C HIS A 3 8.57 7.12 7.03
N LEU A 4 8.22 8.31 6.54
CA LEU A 4 8.73 8.86 5.28
C LEU A 4 9.87 9.83 5.57
N ALA A 5 11.08 9.51 5.10
CA ALA A 5 12.20 10.45 5.14
C ALA A 5 11.86 11.75 4.38
N THR A 6 11.24 11.59 3.22
CA THR A 6 10.67 12.66 2.38
C THR A 6 9.27 12.25 1.94
N ASN A 7 8.31 13.17 2.08
CA ASN A 7 6.93 12.96 1.66
C ASN A 7 6.71 13.61 0.28
N HIS A 8 6.34 12.79 -0.70
CA HIS A 8 6.12 13.18 -2.10
C HIS A 8 4.63 13.23 -2.46
N ALA A 9 3.76 13.50 -1.47
CA ALA A 9 2.30 13.45 -1.57
C ALA A 9 1.80 12.09 -2.11
N GLY A 10 0.54 11.98 -2.53
CA GLY A 10 -0.01 10.76 -3.10
C GLY A 10 -0.82 9.95 -2.09
N TRP A 11 -0.66 8.63 -2.11
CA TRP A 11 -1.50 7.74 -1.29
C TRP A 11 -0.82 6.43 -0.92
N PHE A 12 -1.29 5.84 0.18
CA PHE A 12 -0.90 4.51 0.63
C PHE A 12 -1.99 3.50 0.35
N ASN A 13 -1.59 2.26 0.07
CA ASN A 13 -2.45 1.10 0.20
C ASN A 13 -1.72 -0.05 0.90
N TYR A 14 -2.49 -1.04 1.31
CA TYR A 14 -1.98 -2.25 1.91
C TYR A 14 -2.55 -3.47 1.19
N SER A 15 -1.73 -4.51 1.08
CA SER A 15 -2.16 -5.80 0.56
C SER A 15 -1.51 -6.93 1.35
N LEU A 16 -2.16 -8.08 1.41
CA LEU A 16 -1.70 -9.24 2.16
C LEU A 16 -1.61 -10.45 1.24
N CYS A 17 -0.54 -11.23 1.36
CA CYS A 17 -0.40 -12.53 0.72
C CYS A 17 -0.32 -13.60 1.82
N ASP A 18 -1.16 -14.63 1.76
CA ASP A 18 -1.05 -15.82 2.60
C ASP A 18 -0.14 -16.83 1.89
N LEU A 19 1.13 -16.84 2.29
CA LEU A 19 2.18 -17.56 1.59
C LEU A 19 2.14 -19.05 1.95
N LYS A 20 1.48 -19.84 1.10
CA LYS A 20 1.25 -21.28 1.31
C LYS A 20 2.51 -22.12 1.18
N ASP A 21 3.33 -21.84 0.17
CA ASP A 21 4.58 -22.57 -0.03
C ASP A 21 5.74 -21.80 0.63
N PRO A 22 6.34 -22.33 1.71
CA PRO A 22 7.40 -21.64 2.42
C PRO A 22 8.71 -21.53 1.62
N SER A 23 8.86 -22.30 0.54
CA SER A 23 10.06 -22.37 -0.30
C SER A 23 10.03 -21.42 -1.50
N GLN A 24 8.88 -20.78 -1.75
CA GLN A 24 8.70 -19.85 -2.87
C GLN A 24 8.51 -18.42 -2.35
N PRO A 25 8.95 -17.41 -3.13
CA PRO A 25 8.58 -16.04 -2.85
C PRO A 25 7.10 -15.80 -3.12
N GLU A 26 6.56 -14.72 -2.57
CA GLU A 26 5.23 -14.24 -2.93
C GLU A 26 5.16 -13.78 -4.39
N THR A 27 3.99 -13.98 -5.01
CA THR A 27 3.69 -13.47 -6.35
C THR A 27 2.72 -12.29 -6.27
N GLU A 28 2.69 -11.45 -7.32
CA GLU A 28 1.73 -10.35 -7.38
C GLU A 28 0.28 -10.83 -7.28
N GLN A 29 -0.04 -12.00 -7.84
CA GLN A 29 -1.37 -12.60 -7.80
C GLN A 29 -1.77 -13.10 -6.41
N CYS A 30 -0.81 -13.34 -5.51
CA CYS A 30 -1.10 -13.74 -4.13
C CYS A 30 -1.71 -12.60 -3.31
N PHE A 31 -1.38 -11.35 -3.66
CA PHE A 31 -1.76 -10.19 -2.85
C PHE A 31 -3.22 -9.81 -3.03
N GLN A 32 -3.97 -9.87 -1.94
CA GLN A 32 -5.29 -9.27 -1.81
C GLN A 32 -5.21 -7.89 -1.16
N THR A 33 -5.94 -6.91 -1.69
CA THR A 33 -5.99 -5.55 -1.12
C THR A 33 -6.71 -5.57 0.22
N LEU A 34 -6.13 -4.90 1.22
CA LEU A 34 -6.76 -4.64 2.52
C LEU A 34 -7.46 -3.29 2.51
N LEU A 35 -8.44 -3.13 3.40
CA LEU A 35 -9.18 -1.87 3.56
C LEU A 35 -8.64 -1.09 4.76
N PHE A 36 -8.75 0.23 4.71
CA PHE A 36 -8.62 1.09 5.87
C PHE A 36 -9.90 1.03 6.72
N GLU A 37 -9.86 1.58 7.94
CA GLU A 37 -11.01 1.57 8.86
C GLU A 37 -12.26 2.26 8.29
N ASP A 38 -12.09 3.22 7.38
CA ASP A 38 -13.18 3.90 6.68
C ASP A 38 -13.74 3.10 5.49
N GLY A 39 -13.20 1.91 5.21
CA GLY A 39 -13.58 1.05 4.10
C GLY A 39 -12.90 1.40 2.77
N SER A 40 -12.05 2.42 2.72
CA SER A 40 -11.30 2.77 1.52
C SER A 40 -10.17 1.76 1.24
N LYS A 41 -9.76 1.64 -0.01
CA LYS A 41 -8.58 0.84 -0.42
C LYS A 41 -7.29 1.65 -0.41
N GLU A 42 -7.42 2.96 -0.45
CA GLU A 42 -6.32 3.91 -0.58
C GLU A 42 -6.54 5.07 0.38
N GLN A 43 -5.51 5.41 1.12
CA GLN A 43 -5.51 6.57 2.00
C GLN A 43 -4.62 7.65 1.38
N LYS A 44 -5.23 8.76 0.97
CA LYS A 44 -4.48 9.98 0.59
C LYS A 44 -3.71 10.49 1.81
N ILE A 45 -2.45 10.85 1.59
CA ILE A 45 -1.58 11.30 2.68
C ILE A 45 -1.42 12.82 2.67
N ASP A 46 -1.37 13.41 3.86
CA ASP A 46 -0.99 14.81 4.03
C ASP A 46 0.50 14.96 3.72
N PRO A 47 0.90 15.82 2.75
CA PRO A 47 2.29 15.99 2.35
C PRO A 47 3.18 16.62 3.44
N THR A 48 2.61 17.18 4.51
CA THR A 48 3.33 17.80 5.62
C THR A 48 3.71 16.81 6.72
N VAL A 49 3.08 15.63 6.74
CA VAL A 49 3.27 14.59 7.75
C VAL A 49 4.38 13.62 7.33
N LYS A 50 5.20 13.16 8.27
CA LYS A 50 6.24 12.15 8.01
C LYS A 50 5.96 10.80 8.67
N ASP A 51 5.28 10.80 9.80
CA ASP A 51 4.99 9.59 10.57
C ASP A 51 3.50 9.25 10.49
N PHE A 52 3.20 8.06 10.01
CA PHE A 52 1.83 7.61 9.76
C PHE A 52 1.49 6.38 10.61
N GLN A 53 0.40 6.49 11.36
CA GLN A 53 -0.21 5.38 12.09
C GLN A 53 -1.46 4.91 11.34
N ASN A 54 -1.25 4.03 10.37
CA ASN A 54 -2.34 3.49 9.57
C ASN A 54 -3.02 2.34 10.30
N ARG A 55 -4.35 2.30 10.22
CA ARG A 55 -5.19 1.21 10.72
C ARG A 55 -5.87 0.56 9.52
N ILE A 56 -5.63 -0.75 9.39
CA ILE A 56 -6.14 -1.56 8.28
C ILE A 56 -6.92 -2.74 8.82
N LEU A 57 -7.95 -3.13 8.10
CA LEU A 57 -8.81 -4.25 8.42
C LEU A 57 -8.21 -5.53 7.84
N LEU A 58 -7.96 -6.50 8.71
CA LEU A 58 -7.62 -7.85 8.28
C LEU A 58 -8.88 -8.57 7.78
N PRO A 59 -8.76 -9.49 6.80
CA PRO A 59 -9.89 -10.29 6.37
C PRO A 59 -10.43 -11.12 7.54
N ASN A 60 -11.76 -11.17 7.67
CA ASN A 60 -12.41 -11.92 8.73
C ASN A 60 -11.95 -13.39 8.71
N GLU A 61 -11.68 -13.92 9.90
CA GLU A 61 -11.30 -15.32 10.12
C GLU A 61 -9.99 -15.78 9.45
N LEU A 62 -9.23 -14.88 8.82
CA LEU A 62 -7.93 -15.23 8.26
C LEU A 62 -6.95 -15.54 9.38
N ARG A 63 -6.45 -16.78 9.39
CA ARG A 63 -5.28 -17.20 10.17
C ARG A 63 -4.18 -17.59 9.21
N CYS A 64 -2.99 -17.05 9.41
CA CYS A 64 -1.84 -17.41 8.59
C CYS A 64 -0.58 -17.52 9.44
N LYS A 65 0.14 -18.64 9.26
CA LYS A 65 1.44 -18.83 9.90
C LYS A 65 2.52 -17.99 9.22
N ARG A 66 2.42 -17.81 7.91
CA ARG A 66 3.31 -17.00 7.09
C ARG A 66 2.50 -16.16 6.12
N CYS A 67 2.36 -14.89 6.43
CA CYS A 67 1.83 -13.90 5.51
C CYS A 67 2.89 -12.87 5.17
N VAL A 68 2.78 -12.31 3.97
CA VAL A 68 3.53 -11.11 3.59
C VAL A 68 2.55 -9.95 3.57
N LEU A 69 2.73 -9.00 4.49
CA LEU A 69 2.05 -7.71 4.46
C LEU A 69 2.85 -6.76 3.58
N ARG A 70 2.22 -6.20 2.57
CA ARG A 70 2.83 -5.23 1.68
C ARG A 70 2.19 -3.86 1.84
N TRP A 71 3.02 -2.87 2.12
CA TRP A 71 2.71 -1.47 2.00
C TRP A 71 3.12 -0.99 0.61
N THR A 72 2.22 -0.31 -0.10
CA THR A 72 2.55 0.40 -1.34
C THR A 72 2.31 1.88 -1.12
N TYR A 73 3.29 2.68 -1.55
CA TYR A 73 3.19 4.12 -1.61
C TYR A 73 3.36 4.59 -3.03
N ARG A 74 2.28 5.07 -3.64
CA ARG A 74 2.34 5.77 -4.92
C ARG A 74 2.41 7.26 -4.64
N THR A 75 3.52 7.88 -5.04
CA THR A 75 3.74 9.32 -4.91
C THR A 75 2.78 10.13 -5.80
N GLY A 76 2.77 11.44 -5.64
CA GLY A 76 1.87 12.33 -6.37
C GLY A 76 2.47 13.67 -6.77
N ASN A 77 3.80 13.76 -6.89
CA ASN A 77 4.53 15.01 -7.12
C ASN A 77 5.08 15.16 -8.55
N ASN A 78 4.84 14.20 -9.45
CA ASN A 78 5.16 14.37 -10.87
C ASN A 78 3.97 14.95 -11.63
N TRP A 79 4.24 15.84 -12.60
CA TRP A 79 3.24 16.32 -13.55
C TRP A 79 3.06 15.33 -14.70
N GLY A 80 1.82 15.04 -15.08
CA GLY A 80 1.54 14.09 -16.16
C GLY A 80 0.16 14.24 -16.78
N HIS A 81 -0.15 13.37 -17.74
CA HIS A 81 -1.47 13.30 -18.39
C HIS A 81 -2.48 12.57 -17.51
N CYS A 82 -3.64 13.18 -17.31
CA CYS A 82 -4.76 12.62 -16.57
C CYS A 82 -5.70 11.84 -17.53
N GLU A 83 -6.54 10.96 -16.98
CA GLU A 83 -7.46 10.13 -17.79
C GLU A 83 -8.52 10.94 -18.54
N ASP A 84 -8.87 12.12 -18.04
CA ASP A 84 -9.80 13.06 -18.66
C ASP A 84 -9.17 13.87 -19.81
N GLY A 85 -7.91 13.59 -20.17
CA GLY A 85 -7.16 14.28 -21.20
C GLY A 85 -6.49 15.59 -20.75
N SER A 86 -6.72 16.02 -19.51
CA SER A 86 -6.01 17.16 -18.93
C SER A 86 -4.57 16.78 -18.54
N THR A 87 -3.82 17.77 -18.05
CA THR A 87 -2.52 17.51 -17.40
C THR A 87 -2.51 18.12 -16.01
N GLY A 88 -1.84 17.46 -15.09
CA GLY A 88 -1.86 17.88 -13.69
C GLY A 88 -0.84 17.16 -12.83
N MET A 89 -0.68 17.69 -11.62
CA MET A 89 0.14 17.09 -10.57
C MET A 89 -0.46 15.75 -10.12
N GLY A 90 0.37 14.71 -10.00
CA GLY A 90 -0.04 13.37 -9.57
C GLY A 90 -0.66 12.49 -10.66
N CYS A 91 -0.88 13.06 -11.85
CA CYS A 91 -1.38 12.34 -13.03
C CYS A 91 -0.27 11.56 -13.75
N GLY A 92 -0.65 10.57 -14.55
CA GLY A 92 0.29 9.72 -15.27
C GLY A 92 1.17 8.86 -14.36
N PRO A 93 2.34 8.40 -14.84
CA PRO A 93 3.26 7.60 -14.05
C PRO A 93 3.81 8.37 -12.84
N GLN A 94 3.84 7.69 -11.68
CA GLN A 94 4.38 8.25 -10.43
C GLN A 94 5.38 7.25 -9.85
N GLU A 95 6.37 7.74 -9.11
CA GLU A 95 7.27 6.87 -8.36
C GLU A 95 6.46 6.05 -7.36
N THR A 96 6.77 4.77 -7.25
CA THR A 96 6.04 3.82 -6.41
C THR A 96 7.03 3.04 -5.55
N PHE A 97 6.87 3.15 -4.24
CA PHE A 97 7.62 2.37 -3.27
C PHE A 97 6.77 1.19 -2.81
N LYS A 98 7.38 0.01 -2.70
CA LYS A 98 6.77 -1.17 -2.11
C LYS A 98 7.67 -1.69 -1.00
N ASN A 99 7.10 -2.00 0.15
CA ASN A 99 7.79 -2.69 1.24
C ASN A 99 6.97 -3.89 1.71
N CYS A 100 7.64 -4.99 1.97
CA CYS A 100 7.06 -6.24 2.43
C CYS A 100 7.53 -6.52 3.87
N ALA A 101 6.64 -7.07 4.68
CA ALA A 101 6.91 -7.53 6.03
C ALA A 101 6.32 -8.94 6.23
N ASP A 102 7.14 -9.87 6.69
CA ASP A 102 6.69 -11.20 7.09
C ASP A 102 5.98 -11.14 8.44
N ILE A 103 4.75 -11.63 8.50
CA ILE A 103 3.90 -11.63 9.69
C ILE A 103 3.19 -12.98 9.87
N SER A 104 2.64 -13.18 11.06
CA SER A 104 1.67 -14.24 11.35
C SER A 104 0.39 -13.63 11.91
N ILE A 105 -0.75 -14.19 11.54
CA ILE A 105 -2.08 -13.84 12.09
C ILE A 105 -2.58 -15.10 12.81
N ILE A 106 -2.67 -15.02 14.14
CA ILE A 106 -2.91 -16.18 15.01
C ILE A 106 -4.38 -16.33 15.33
#